data_AF-A0A377BL87-F1
#
_entry.id   AF-A0A377BL87-F1
#
_cell.length_a   1.000
_cell.length_b   1.000
_cell.length_c   1.000
_cell.angle_alpha   90.00
_cell.angle_beta   90.00
_cell.angle_gamma   90.00
#
_symmetry.space_group_name_H-M   'P 1'
#
loop_
_entity.id
_entity.type
_entity.pdbx_description
1 polymer ?
#
loop_
_entity_poly.entity_id
_entity_poly.type
_entity_poly.pdbx_seq_one_letter_code
_entity_poly.pdbx_strand_id
1 'polypeptide(L)'
;MRIADDQNSLRAGSRGPTLLEDFILREKITHFDHERIPERIVHARGSAAHGYFQPYKSLSDITKADFLSDPNKITPVFVRFSTVQGGAGSADTVRDIRGFATKFYTEEGIFDLVGNNTPIFFIQDAHKFPDFVHAVKPEPHWAIPQGKAPTILSGIMFLCNLKLCTT
;
A
#
# COMPACT_ATOMS: atom_id res chain seq x y z
N MET A 1 -20.66 24.64 15.37
CA MET A 1 -20.03 25.94 15.69
C MET A 1 -19.54 26.58 14.39
N ARG A 2 -19.55 27.91 14.25
CA ARG A 2 -19.00 28.60 13.07
C ARG A 2 -17.70 29.31 13.47
N ILE A 3 -16.65 29.17 12.68
CA ILE A 3 -15.37 29.87 12.88
C ILE A 3 -15.53 31.28 12.29
N ALA A 4 -15.23 32.31 13.08
CA ALA A 4 -15.34 33.71 12.65
C ALA A 4 -14.05 34.22 11.97
N ASP A 5 -12.89 33.75 12.44
CA ASP A 5 -11.57 34.09 11.91
C ASP A 5 -10.70 32.81 11.91
N ASP A 6 -10.28 32.35 10.73
CA ASP A 6 -9.39 31.18 10.55
C ASP A 6 -7.94 31.59 10.22
N GLN A 7 -7.62 32.89 10.35
CA GLN A 7 -6.30 33.44 10.04
C GLN A 7 -5.47 33.71 11.30
N ASN A 8 -6.12 33.83 12.47
CA ASN A 8 -5.48 34.23 13.71
C ASN A 8 -5.75 33.24 14.86
N SER A 9 -4.78 33.13 15.77
CA SER A 9 -4.96 32.51 17.07
C SER A 9 -5.51 33.51 18.09
N LEU A 10 -6.24 33.03 19.09
CA LEU A 10 -6.65 33.82 20.25
C LEU A 10 -5.41 34.17 21.10
N ARG A 11 -5.21 35.46 21.35
CA ARG A 11 -4.03 36.02 22.04
C ARG A 11 -4.43 37.04 23.10
N ALA A 12 -3.58 37.21 24.13
CA ALA A 12 -3.69 38.30 25.10
C ALA A 12 -3.27 39.65 24.48
N GLY A 13 -4.14 40.24 23.65
CA GLY A 13 -3.84 41.41 22.83
C GLY A 13 -3.23 41.07 21.47
N SER A 14 -3.24 42.02 20.53
CA SER A 14 -2.87 41.77 19.12
C SER A 14 -1.43 41.30 18.89
N ARG A 15 -0.52 41.56 19.83
CA ARG A 15 0.88 41.12 19.81
C ARG A 15 1.27 40.31 21.05
N GLY A 16 0.28 39.78 21.78
CA GLY A 16 0.50 38.99 22.99
C GLY A 16 0.70 37.49 22.73
N PRO A 17 0.92 36.72 23.82
CA PRO A 17 1.00 35.26 23.76
C PRO A 17 -0.36 34.61 23.40
N THR A 18 -0.31 33.44 22.78
CA THR A 18 -1.49 32.60 22.48
C THR A 18 -2.08 32.00 23.77
N LEU A 19 -3.40 31.95 23.86
CA LEU A 19 -4.10 31.41 25.04
C LEU A 19 -4.46 29.93 24.85
N LEU A 20 -4.32 29.14 25.92
CA LEU A 20 -4.66 27.71 25.90
C LEU A 20 -6.16 27.44 25.73
N GLU A 21 -7.00 28.41 26.09
CA GLU A 21 -8.46 28.34 25.91
C GLU A 21 -8.88 28.40 24.43
N ASP A 22 -7.96 28.68 23.50
CA ASP A 22 -8.19 28.59 22.06
C ASP A 22 -8.40 27.13 21.61
N PHE A 23 -9.63 26.66 21.74
CA PHE A 23 -9.98 25.30 21.36
C PHE A 23 -10.06 25.11 19.85
N ILE A 24 -10.31 26.16 19.06
CA ILE A 24 -10.33 26.09 17.59
C ILE A 24 -8.92 25.82 17.07
N LEU A 25 -7.92 26.58 17.56
CA LEU A 25 -6.52 26.33 17.24
C LEU A 25 -6.09 24.93 17.65
N ARG A 26 -6.38 24.53 18.90
CA ARG A 26 -5.98 23.21 19.40
C ARG A 26 -6.60 22.09 18.61
N GLU A 27 -7.88 22.15 18.29
CA GLU A 27 -8.55 21.11 17.50
C GLU A 27 -7.92 20.99 16.11
N LYS A 28 -7.69 22.12 15.42
CA LYS A 28 -7.06 22.17 14.09
C LYS A 28 -5.65 21.58 14.09
N ILE A 29 -4.80 22.00 15.05
CA ILE A 29 -3.42 21.51 15.17
C ILE A 29 -3.39 20.06 15.63
N THR A 30 -4.24 19.67 16.57
CA THR A 30 -4.30 18.27 17.04
C THR A 30 -4.67 17.34 15.89
N HIS A 31 -5.65 17.72 15.06
CA HIS A 31 -5.99 16.91 13.88
C HIS A 31 -4.81 16.81 12.90
N PHE A 32 -4.13 17.94 12.63
CA PHE A 32 -2.94 17.99 11.77
C PHE A 32 -1.80 17.09 12.28
N ASP A 33 -1.47 17.18 13.56
CA ASP A 33 -0.38 16.43 14.20
C ASP A 33 -0.59 14.90 14.12
N HIS A 34 -1.84 14.45 13.92
CA HIS A 34 -2.23 13.04 13.86
C HIS A 34 -2.68 12.58 12.47
N GLU A 35 -2.43 13.37 11.40
CA GLU A 35 -2.81 12.99 10.03
C GLU A 35 -2.06 11.76 9.49
N ARG A 36 -0.84 11.51 9.97
CA ARG A 36 0.02 10.45 9.44
C ARG A 36 -0.27 9.13 10.15
N ILE A 37 -0.74 8.16 9.38
CA ILE A 37 -0.80 6.75 9.76
C ILE A 37 0.41 5.99 9.19
N PRO A 38 0.84 4.88 9.81
CA PRO A 38 1.92 4.07 9.26
C PRO A 38 1.65 3.64 7.82
N GLU A 39 2.67 3.73 6.98
CA GLU A 39 2.61 3.18 5.63
C GLU A 39 2.62 1.65 5.64
N ARG A 40 2.29 1.04 4.50
CA ARG A 40 2.39 -0.42 4.34
C ARG A 40 3.86 -0.84 4.39
N ILE A 41 4.17 -1.96 5.06
CA ILE A 41 5.55 -2.48 5.18
C ILE A 41 6.21 -2.69 3.81
N VAL A 42 5.44 -3.26 2.88
CA VAL A 42 5.76 -3.39 1.46
C VAL A 42 4.61 -2.79 0.64
N HIS A 43 4.86 -2.42 -0.60
CA HIS A 43 3.83 -1.80 -1.45
C HIS A 43 3.28 -0.47 -0.90
N ALA A 44 4.14 0.31 -0.23
CA ALA A 44 3.77 1.61 0.32
C ALA A 44 3.41 2.61 -0.78
N ARG A 45 4.25 2.73 -1.82
CA ARG A 45 3.95 3.54 -3.00
C ARG A 45 2.93 2.86 -3.90
N GLY A 46 1.77 3.49 -4.07
CA GLY A 46 0.74 2.97 -4.96
C GLY A 46 -0.37 3.95 -5.23
N SER A 47 -1.12 3.69 -6.30
CA SER A 47 -2.25 4.48 -6.77
C SER A 47 -3.44 3.57 -6.99
N ALA A 48 -4.65 4.10 -6.87
CA ALA A 48 -5.85 3.30 -6.92
C ALA A 48 -6.96 3.96 -7.73
N ALA A 49 -7.88 3.15 -8.25
CA ALA A 49 -9.03 3.58 -9.02
C ALA A 49 -10.24 2.67 -8.75
N HIS A 50 -11.44 3.26 -8.85
CA HIS A 50 -12.70 2.53 -8.87
C HIS A 50 -13.01 2.03 -10.30
N GLY A 51 -13.75 0.94 -10.38
CA GLY A 51 -14.25 0.39 -11.64
C GLY A 51 -15.32 -0.67 -11.40
N TYR A 52 -15.55 -1.50 -12.41
CA TYR A 52 -16.43 -2.66 -12.31
C TYR A 52 -15.83 -3.88 -13.00
N PHE A 53 -16.27 -5.06 -12.56
CA PHE A 53 -15.99 -6.34 -13.16
C PHE A 53 -17.30 -6.97 -13.65
N GLN A 54 -17.22 -7.65 -14.78
CA GLN A 54 -18.33 -8.39 -15.37
C GLN A 54 -17.75 -9.64 -16.05
N PRO A 55 -18.21 -10.86 -15.69
CA PRO A 55 -17.74 -12.07 -16.35
C PRO A 55 -18.31 -12.17 -17.77
N TYR A 56 -17.57 -12.79 -18.69
CA TYR A 56 -18.06 -12.95 -20.08
C TYR A 56 -19.20 -13.97 -20.21
N LYS A 57 -19.22 -14.98 -19.34
CA LYS A 57 -20.22 -16.04 -19.26
C LYS A 57 -20.26 -16.59 -17.83
N SER A 58 -21.31 -17.35 -17.52
CA SER A 58 -21.37 -18.09 -16.26
C SER A 58 -20.22 -19.11 -16.15
N LEU A 59 -19.64 -19.20 -14.96
CA LEU A 59 -18.64 -20.21 -14.59
C LEU A 59 -19.17 -21.21 -13.55
N SER A 60 -20.50 -21.38 -13.46
CA SER A 60 -21.17 -22.28 -12.50
C SER A 60 -20.67 -23.72 -12.54
N ASP A 61 -20.17 -24.19 -13.69
CA ASP A 61 -19.67 -25.55 -13.88
C ASP A 61 -18.40 -25.85 -13.07
N ILE A 62 -17.63 -24.81 -12.71
CA ILE A 62 -16.32 -24.94 -12.04
C ILE A 62 -16.25 -24.20 -10.70
N THR A 63 -17.14 -23.24 -10.45
CA THR A 63 -17.19 -22.48 -9.20
C THR A 63 -18.59 -22.01 -8.86
N LYS A 64 -18.89 -21.97 -7.57
CA LYS A 64 -20.14 -21.41 -7.03
C LYS A 64 -20.06 -19.93 -6.67
N ALA A 65 -18.94 -19.27 -6.97
CA ALA A 65 -18.74 -17.86 -6.61
C ALA A 65 -19.75 -16.95 -7.34
N ASP A 66 -20.57 -16.24 -6.59
CA ASP A 66 -21.69 -15.43 -7.12
C ASP A 66 -21.27 -14.42 -8.19
N PHE A 67 -20.16 -13.69 -7.99
CA PHE A 67 -19.68 -12.68 -8.93
C PHE A 67 -19.22 -13.24 -10.30
N LEU A 68 -19.14 -14.57 -10.44
CA LEU A 68 -18.79 -15.29 -11.67
C LEU A 68 -19.98 -16.06 -12.27
N SER A 69 -21.18 -15.93 -11.68
CA SER A 69 -22.34 -16.77 -12.01
C SER A 69 -23.20 -16.27 -13.18
N ASP A 70 -23.21 -14.96 -13.47
CA ASP A 70 -24.08 -14.36 -14.48
C ASP A 70 -23.32 -13.29 -15.30
N PRO A 71 -23.29 -13.37 -16.65
CA PRO A 71 -22.63 -12.38 -17.49
C PRO A 71 -23.22 -10.97 -17.41
N ASN A 72 -24.44 -10.78 -16.87
CA ASN A 72 -25.03 -9.46 -16.67
C ASN A 72 -24.77 -8.88 -15.26
N LYS A 73 -24.17 -9.67 -14.36
CA LYS A 73 -23.86 -9.23 -13.00
C LYS A 73 -22.64 -8.31 -13.00
N ILE A 74 -22.85 -7.09 -12.52
CA ILE A 74 -21.80 -6.07 -12.38
C ILE A 74 -21.31 -6.10 -10.93
N THR A 75 -20.04 -6.42 -10.73
CA THR A 75 -19.39 -6.38 -9.42
C THR A 75 -18.51 -5.13 -9.33
N PRO A 76 -18.81 -4.16 -8.45
CA PRO A 76 -17.92 -3.03 -8.23
C PRO A 76 -16.53 -3.49 -7.81
N VAL A 77 -15.50 -2.80 -8.28
CA VAL A 77 -14.11 -3.07 -7.87
C VAL A 77 -13.38 -1.81 -7.45
N PHE A 78 -12.41 -2.01 -6.57
CA PHE A 78 -11.38 -1.03 -6.26
C PHE A 78 -10.01 -1.66 -6.48
N VAL A 79 -9.24 -1.09 -7.39
CA VAL A 79 -7.92 -1.61 -7.78
C VAL A 79 -6.85 -0.71 -7.23
N ARG A 80 -5.81 -1.30 -6.62
CA ARG A 80 -4.59 -0.60 -6.20
C ARG A 80 -3.36 -1.20 -6.87
N PHE A 81 -2.68 -0.37 -7.66
CA PHE A 81 -1.36 -0.65 -8.22
C PHE A 81 -0.27 -0.13 -7.30
N SER A 82 0.89 -0.78 -7.27
CA SER A 82 1.98 -0.38 -6.38
C SER A 82 3.36 -0.87 -6.86
N THR A 83 4.42 -0.21 -6.42
CA THR A 83 5.77 -0.82 -6.37
C THR A 83 5.88 -1.69 -5.11
N VAL A 84 7.05 -2.23 -4.75
CA VAL A 84 7.23 -3.10 -3.57
C VAL A 84 8.16 -2.48 -2.54
N GLN A 85 9.35 -2.07 -2.99
CA GLN A 85 10.48 -1.72 -2.11
C GLN A 85 10.31 -0.33 -1.48
N GLY A 86 9.99 0.67 -2.30
CA GLY A 86 9.97 2.07 -1.87
C GLY A 86 8.85 2.41 -0.90
N GLY A 87 9.09 3.44 -0.08
CA GLY A 87 8.09 4.09 0.78
C GLY A 87 7.09 4.92 -0.03
N ALA A 88 6.04 5.45 0.60
CA ALA A 88 4.93 6.13 -0.09
C ALA A 88 5.34 7.34 -0.96
N GLY A 89 6.49 7.97 -0.66
CA GLY A 89 7.07 9.08 -1.41
C GLY A 89 8.10 8.68 -2.49
N SER A 90 8.32 7.39 -2.77
CA SER A 90 9.26 6.96 -3.81
C SER A 90 8.74 7.21 -5.23
N ALA A 91 9.64 7.19 -6.23
CA ALA A 91 9.29 7.34 -7.64
C ALA A 91 8.52 6.11 -8.19
N ASP A 92 7.70 6.34 -9.23
CA ASP A 92 6.82 5.32 -9.81
C ASP A 92 7.53 4.42 -10.86
N THR A 93 8.43 4.99 -11.66
CA THR A 93 9.08 4.32 -12.81
C THR A 93 10.37 3.59 -12.44
N VAL A 94 10.50 3.14 -11.19
CA VAL A 94 11.66 2.38 -10.70
C VAL A 94 11.70 0.95 -11.25
N ARG A 95 12.86 0.29 -11.24
CA ARG A 95 12.93 -1.16 -11.52
C ARG A 95 12.51 -1.92 -10.27
N ASP A 96 11.35 -2.55 -10.31
CA ASP A 96 10.77 -3.27 -9.18
C ASP A 96 9.71 -4.28 -9.70
N ILE A 97 9.16 -5.14 -8.85
CA ILE A 97 7.88 -5.81 -9.10
C ILE A 97 6.75 -4.77 -8.97
N ARG A 98 5.59 -5.06 -9.57
CA ARG A 98 4.37 -4.26 -9.39
C ARG A 98 3.29 -5.10 -8.75
N GLY A 99 2.73 -4.61 -7.64
CA GLY A 99 1.53 -5.17 -7.04
C GLY A 99 0.29 -4.73 -7.83
N PHE A 100 -0.63 -5.67 -8.00
CA PHE A 100 -1.95 -5.47 -8.60
C PHE A 100 -2.97 -6.13 -7.68
N ALA A 101 -3.53 -5.33 -6.77
CA ALA A 101 -4.55 -5.79 -5.82
C ALA A 101 -5.93 -5.31 -6.27
N THR A 102 -6.86 -6.25 -6.47
CA THR A 102 -8.25 -5.96 -6.84
C THR A 102 -9.17 -6.42 -5.73
N LYS A 103 -9.93 -5.47 -5.17
CA LYS A 103 -11.02 -5.74 -4.24
C LYS A 103 -12.33 -5.84 -5.01
N PHE A 104 -12.99 -6.98 -4.91
CA PHE A 104 -14.32 -7.24 -5.47
C PHE A 104 -15.37 -7.10 -4.38
N TYR A 105 -16.31 -6.18 -4.58
CA TYR A 105 -17.44 -5.99 -3.67
C TYR A 105 -18.60 -6.89 -4.12
N THR A 106 -18.48 -8.20 -3.87
CA THR A 106 -19.49 -9.19 -4.26
C THR A 106 -20.68 -9.21 -3.29
N GLU A 107 -21.81 -9.76 -3.71
CA GLU A 107 -23.01 -9.89 -2.87
C GLU A 107 -22.81 -10.92 -1.73
N GLU A 108 -21.91 -11.87 -1.90
CA GLU A 108 -21.59 -12.92 -0.92
C GLU A 108 -20.32 -12.63 -0.09
N GLY A 109 -19.85 -11.39 -0.13
CA GLY A 109 -18.70 -10.92 0.65
C GLY A 109 -17.59 -10.32 -0.19
N ILE A 110 -16.64 -9.66 0.48
CA ILE A 110 -15.50 -9.06 -0.21
C ILE A 110 -14.51 -10.17 -0.59
N PHE A 111 -14.12 -10.19 -1.86
CA PHE A 111 -13.03 -11.03 -2.36
C PHE A 111 -11.85 -10.14 -2.76
N ASP A 112 -10.66 -10.40 -2.22
CA ASP A 112 -9.44 -9.66 -2.55
C ASP A 112 -8.50 -10.55 -3.39
N LEU A 113 -8.32 -10.21 -4.66
CA LEU A 113 -7.30 -10.82 -5.53
C LEU A 113 -6.02 -9.99 -5.45
N VAL A 114 -5.08 -10.43 -4.61
CA VAL A 114 -3.82 -9.71 -4.34
C VAL A 114 -2.67 -10.35 -5.13
N GLY A 115 -2.40 -9.81 -6.32
CA GLY A 115 -1.40 -10.34 -7.25
C GLY A 115 -0.22 -9.40 -7.52
N ASN A 116 0.67 -9.87 -8.38
CA ASN A 116 1.81 -9.12 -8.94
C ASN A 116 1.76 -9.14 -10.48
N ASN A 117 2.58 -8.29 -11.12
CA ASN A 117 2.74 -8.26 -12.57
C ASN A 117 3.67 -9.35 -13.13
N THR A 118 4.13 -10.29 -12.29
CA THR A 118 4.94 -11.45 -12.66
C THR A 118 4.27 -12.74 -12.21
N PRO A 119 4.41 -13.85 -12.96
CA PRO A 119 3.70 -15.11 -12.67
C PRO A 119 4.32 -15.95 -11.55
N ILE A 120 5.47 -15.53 -11.01
CA ILE A 120 6.20 -16.20 -9.92
C ILE A 120 6.56 -15.21 -8.82
N PHE A 121 6.95 -15.75 -7.66
CA PHE A 121 7.49 -15.01 -6.53
C PHE A 121 8.93 -15.45 -6.20
N PHE A 122 9.66 -14.64 -5.44
CA PHE A 122 11.10 -14.85 -5.20
C PHE A 122 11.43 -15.96 -4.20
N ILE A 123 10.48 -16.33 -3.34
CA ILE A 123 10.65 -17.30 -2.27
C ILE A 123 9.58 -18.38 -2.35
N GLN A 124 9.92 -19.58 -1.88
CA GLN A 124 9.01 -20.72 -1.84
C GLN A 124 8.22 -20.80 -0.52
N ASP A 125 8.84 -20.40 0.60
CA ASP A 125 8.25 -20.47 1.95
C ASP A 125 8.07 -19.07 2.54
N ALA A 126 6.90 -18.81 3.12
CA ALA A 126 6.54 -17.54 3.75
C ALA A 126 7.44 -17.18 4.94
N HIS A 127 8.03 -18.16 5.62
CA HIS A 127 9.01 -17.93 6.69
C HIS A 127 10.21 -17.11 6.22
N LYS A 128 10.57 -17.18 4.93
CA LYS A 128 11.67 -16.41 4.33
C LYS A 128 11.29 -14.99 3.93
N PHE A 129 10.03 -14.59 4.09
CA PHE A 129 9.55 -13.28 3.64
C PHE A 129 10.24 -12.10 4.36
N PRO A 130 10.39 -12.09 5.70
CA PRO A 130 11.09 -11.00 6.38
C PRO A 130 12.55 -10.88 5.93
N ASP A 131 13.25 -12.01 5.77
CA ASP A 131 14.64 -12.03 5.29
C ASP A 131 14.76 -11.42 3.89
N PHE A 132 13.89 -11.83 2.98
CA PHE A 132 13.85 -11.30 1.61
C PHE A 132 13.52 -9.80 1.60
N VAL A 133 12.51 -9.37 2.37
CA VAL A 133 12.11 -7.96 2.42
C VAL A 133 13.22 -7.10 3.02
N HIS A 134 13.88 -7.54 4.09
CA HIS A 134 15.04 -6.83 4.66
C HIS A 134 16.21 -6.75 3.66
N ALA A 135 16.40 -7.79 2.83
CA ALA A 135 17.45 -7.81 1.82
C ALA A 135 17.23 -6.83 0.66
N VAL A 136 15.97 -6.60 0.26
CA VAL A 136 15.62 -5.70 -0.85
C VAL A 136 15.39 -4.25 -0.40
N LYS A 137 14.98 -4.05 0.86
CA LYS A 137 14.77 -2.73 1.46
C LYS A 137 16.10 -1.98 1.66
N PRO A 138 16.05 -0.65 1.88
CA PRO A 138 17.24 0.12 2.17
C PRO A 138 17.99 -0.46 3.38
N GLU A 139 19.32 -0.48 3.31
CA GLU A 139 20.14 -1.17 4.31
C GLU A 139 20.02 -0.49 5.69
N PRO A 140 19.95 -1.26 6.80
CA PRO A 140 19.52 -0.73 8.08
C PRO A 140 20.49 0.28 8.72
N HIS A 141 21.75 0.30 8.31
CA HIS A 141 22.77 1.19 8.89
C HIS A 141 22.67 2.64 8.40
N TRP A 142 22.08 2.88 7.23
CA TRP A 142 22.00 4.21 6.61
C TRP A 142 20.74 4.48 5.77
N ALA A 143 19.81 3.51 5.70
CA ALA A 143 18.55 3.58 4.96
C ALA A 143 18.71 3.94 3.46
N ILE A 144 19.74 3.40 2.80
CA ILE A 144 20.02 3.58 1.36
C ILE A 144 20.13 2.20 0.67
N PRO A 145 19.68 2.03 -0.59
CA PRO A 145 19.04 3.00 -1.48
C PRO A 145 17.50 2.88 -1.51
N GLN A 146 16.83 3.98 -1.84
CA GLN A 146 15.37 4.01 -2.02
C GLN A 146 14.96 3.60 -3.44
N GLY A 147 14.00 2.68 -3.57
CA GLY A 147 13.43 2.26 -4.85
C GLY A 147 14.42 1.52 -5.77
N LYS A 148 15.49 0.95 -5.21
CA LYS A 148 16.53 0.21 -5.95
C LYS A 148 16.99 -0.98 -5.12
N ALA A 149 17.43 -2.04 -5.80
CA ALA A 149 18.04 -3.19 -5.16
C ALA A 149 19.41 -2.82 -4.54
N PRO A 150 19.64 -3.06 -3.23
CA PRO A 150 20.94 -2.89 -2.57
C PRO A 150 21.87 -4.09 -2.85
N THR A 151 23.13 -3.95 -2.45
CA THR A 151 24.16 -5.00 -2.58
C THR A 151 23.80 -6.26 -1.81
N ILE A 152 23.13 -6.13 -0.66
CA ILE A 152 22.66 -7.26 0.17
C ILE A 152 21.74 -8.19 -0.61
N LEU A 153 20.86 -7.64 -1.48
CA LEU A 153 19.97 -8.46 -2.30
C LEU A 153 20.77 -9.37 -3.23
N SER A 154 21.84 -8.87 -3.84
CA SER A 154 22.70 -9.66 -4.71
C SER A 154 23.33 -10.84 -3.97
N GLY A 155 23.72 -10.64 -2.70
CA GLY A 155 24.24 -11.71 -1.85
C GLY A 155 23.21 -12.80 -1.54
N ILE A 156 21.98 -12.43 -1.19
CA ILE A 156 20.92 -13.40 -0.90
C ILE A 156 20.44 -14.13 -2.17
N MET A 157 20.33 -13.44 -3.30
CA MET A 157 20.01 -14.10 -4.57
C MET A 157 21.09 -15.11 -4.97
N PHE A 158 22.36 -14.80 -4.74
CA PHE A 158 23.47 -15.73 -4.97
C PHE A 158 23.35 -16.98 -4.09
N LEU A 159 23.09 -16.81 -2.79
CA LEU A 159 22.92 -17.92 -1.85
C LEU A 159 21.67 -18.77 -2.12
N CYS A 160 20.56 -18.15 -2.54
CA CYS A 160 19.35 -18.87 -2.95
C CYS A 160 19.59 -19.69 -4.22
N ASN A 161 20.27 -19.15 -5.23
CA ASN A 161 20.65 -19.92 -6.42
C ASN A 161 21.59 -21.07 -6.10
N LEU A 162 22.53 -20.88 -5.16
CA LEU A 162 23.41 -21.96 -4.69
C LEU A 162 22.64 -23.09 -4.00
N LYS A 163 21.60 -22.78 -3.21
CA LYS A 163 20.73 -23.80 -2.60
C LYS A 163 19.78 -24.47 -3.60
N LEU A 164 19.31 -23.74 -4.62
CA LEU A 164 18.48 -24.30 -5.71
C LEU A 164 19.29 -25.17 -6.69
N CYS A 165 20.62 -25.07 -6.72
CA CYS A 165 21.51 -25.99 -7.46
C CYS A 165 21.88 -27.26 -6.68
N THR A 166 21.41 -27.44 -5.44
CA THR A 166 21.75 -28.58 -4.56
C THR A 166 20.58 -29.51 -4.24
N THR A 167 19.51 -29.51 -5.04
CA THR A 167 18.42 -30.49 -4.97
C THR A 167 18.06 -30.99 -6.36
#